data_AF-A0A7V9CLG0-F1
#
_entry.id   AF-A0A7V9CLG0-F1
#
_cell.length_a   1.000
_cell.length_b   1.000
_cell.length_c   1.000
_cell.angle_alpha   90.00
_cell.angle_beta   90.00
_cell.angle_gamma   90.00
#
_symmetry.space_group_name_H-M   'P 1'
#
loop_
_entity.id
_entity.type
_entity.pdbx_description
1 polymer ?
#
loop_
_entity_poly.entity_id
_entity_poly.type
_entity_poly.pdbx_seq_one_letter_code
_entity_poly.pdbx_strand_id
1 'polypeptide(L)'
;MNPDARLRRALRPVDAPEGFARRVRDRVALQTPERGAIVAPRRRLPWWLTVAATLLAVVGGPLVYREYDARREALAARAQVLVALQIASRELNTVHRTVVRPISDRSQPSGLEPSAKEARP
;
A
#
# COMPACT_ATOMS: atom_id res chain seq x y z
N MET A 1 6.68 -13.76 14.50
CA MET A 1 6.53 -14.70 13.35
C MET A 1 6.46 -13.85 12.08
N ASN A 2 7.42 -13.95 11.17
CA ASN A 2 7.63 -12.96 10.09
C ASN A 2 6.69 -13.22 8.87
N PRO A 3 5.88 -12.24 8.44
CA PRO A 3 4.92 -12.41 7.33
C PRO A 3 5.61 -12.68 5.98
N ASP A 4 6.78 -12.09 5.73
CA ASP A 4 7.52 -12.28 4.47
C ASP A 4 8.01 -13.72 4.31
N ALA A 5 8.36 -14.37 5.43
CA ALA A 5 8.74 -15.77 5.45
C ALA A 5 7.55 -16.70 5.14
N ARG A 6 6.32 -16.33 5.55
CA ARG A 6 5.11 -17.09 5.19
C ARG A 6 4.78 -16.93 3.71
N LEU A 7 4.96 -15.73 3.16
CA LEU A 7 4.69 -15.45 1.75
C LEU A 7 5.66 -16.23 0.84
N ARG A 8 6.96 -16.21 1.15
CA ARG A 8 7.96 -16.97 0.39
C ARG A 8 7.72 -18.48 0.45
N ARG A 9 7.26 -19.00 1.59
CA ARG A 9 6.90 -20.42 1.73
C ARG A 9 5.65 -20.78 0.90
N ALA A 10 4.67 -19.88 0.86
CA ALA A 10 3.44 -20.08 0.09
C ALA A 10 3.64 -19.97 -1.42
N LEU A 11 4.61 -19.17 -1.87
CA LEU A 11 4.93 -18.96 -3.30
C LEU A 11 5.98 -19.94 -3.84
N ARG A 12 6.39 -20.94 -3.06
CA ARG A 12 7.38 -21.91 -3.54
C ARG A 12 6.77 -22.70 -4.70
N PRO A 13 7.45 -22.79 -5.87
CA PRO A 13 6.99 -23.64 -6.95
C PRO A 13 6.87 -25.09 -6.46
N VAL A 14 5.69 -25.67 -6.62
CA VAL A 14 5.42 -27.09 -6.34
C VAL A 14 5.18 -27.76 -7.68
N ASP A 15 5.87 -28.88 -7.91
CA ASP A 15 5.67 -29.66 -9.11
C ASP A 15 4.23 -30.16 -9.18
N ALA A 16 3.62 -29.95 -10.34
CA ALA A 16 2.26 -30.37 -10.56
C ALA A 16 2.20 -31.90 -10.70
N PRO A 17 1.17 -32.57 -10.15
CA PRO A 17 1.01 -34.01 -10.27
C PRO A 17 0.80 -34.42 -11.74
N GLU A 18 1.15 -35.66 -12.07
CA GLU A 18 1.04 -36.17 -13.44
C GLU A 18 -0.37 -35.97 -14.02
N GLY A 19 -0.41 -35.53 -15.28
CA GLY A 19 -1.65 -35.23 -15.99
C GLY A 19 -2.38 -33.96 -15.53
N PHE A 20 -1.87 -33.17 -14.57
CA PHE A 20 -2.48 -31.90 -14.14
C PHE A 20 -2.70 -30.94 -15.31
N ALA A 21 -1.67 -30.76 -16.15
CA ALA A 21 -1.75 -29.88 -17.32
C ALA A 21 -2.82 -30.34 -18.33
N ARG A 22 -3.10 -31.64 -18.42
CA ARG A 22 -4.15 -32.20 -19.29
C ARG A 22 -5.53 -31.91 -18.70
N ARG A 23 -5.74 -32.20 -17.41
CA ARG A 23 -7.01 -31.93 -16.70
C ARG A 23 -7.40 -30.44 -16.71
N VAL A 24 -6.42 -29.55 -16.56
CA VAL A 24 -6.66 -28.10 -16.65
C VAL A 24 -7.05 -27.70 -18.07
N ARG A 25 -6.35 -28.20 -19.08
CA ARG A 25 -6.69 -27.95 -20.49
C ARG A 25 -8.09 -28.45 -20.83
N ASP A 26 -8.44 -29.66 -20.43
CA ASP A 26 -9.78 -30.24 -20.69
C ASP A 26 -10.87 -29.42 -19.98
N ARG A 27 -10.63 -28.95 -18.75
CA ARG A 27 -11.58 -28.10 -18.02
C ARG A 27 -11.75 -26.71 -18.65
N VAL A 28 -10.66 -26.09 -19.10
CA VAL A 28 -10.71 -24.80 -19.81
C VAL A 28 -11.41 -24.96 -21.16
N ALA A 29 -11.20 -26.08 -21.86
CA ALA A 29 -11.89 -26.38 -23.11
C ALA A 29 -13.40 -26.55 -22.93
N LEU A 30 -13.85 -27.10 -21.79
CA LEU A 30 -15.28 -27.24 -21.45
C LEU A 30 -15.93 -25.91 -21.01
N GLN A 31 -15.16 -25.00 -20.39
CA GLN A 31 -15.66 -23.70 -19.92
C GLN A 31 -15.55 -22.58 -20.96
N THR A 32 -14.73 -22.77 -21.98
CA THR A 32 -14.70 -21.89 -23.15
C THR A 32 -15.77 -22.38 -24.10
N PRO A 33 -16.87 -21.64 -24.36
CA PRO A 33 -17.73 -21.96 -25.49
C PRO A 33 -16.87 -21.86 -26.75
N GLU A 34 -16.46 -23.02 -27.26
CA GLU A 34 -15.86 -23.27 -28.58
C GLU A 34 -15.02 -22.10 -29.15
N ARG A 35 -13.76 -21.98 -28.71
CA ARG A 35 -12.68 -21.74 -29.69
C ARG A 35 -12.17 -23.10 -30.17
N GLY A 36 -13.11 -23.90 -30.67
CA GLY A 36 -12.77 -25.08 -31.44
C GLY A 36 -11.95 -24.66 -32.65
N ALA A 37 -11.16 -25.59 -33.15
CA ALA A 37 -10.72 -25.59 -34.54
C ALA A 37 -11.95 -25.70 -35.46
N ILE A 38 -12.80 -24.68 -35.45
CA ILE A 38 -13.78 -24.45 -36.48
C ILE A 38 -12.90 -24.02 -37.65
N VAL A 39 -12.86 -24.85 -38.69
CA VAL A 39 -12.67 -24.33 -40.04
C VAL A 39 -13.80 -23.33 -40.22
N ALA A 40 -13.57 -22.10 -39.74
CA ALA A 40 -14.56 -21.06 -39.79
C ALA A 40 -14.88 -20.92 -41.28
N PRO A 41 -16.15 -21.02 -41.71
CA PRO A 41 -16.47 -20.51 -43.03
C PRO A 41 -15.91 -19.09 -43.01
N ARG A 42 -15.12 -18.75 -44.01
CA ARG A 42 -14.42 -17.48 -44.18
C ARG A 42 -15.48 -16.39 -44.39
N ARG A 43 -16.34 -16.18 -43.39
CA ARG A 43 -17.27 -15.07 -43.27
C ARG A 43 -16.34 -13.89 -43.14
N ARG A 44 -16.18 -13.21 -44.27
CA ARG A 44 -15.45 -11.95 -44.36
C ARG A 44 -16.01 -11.09 -43.24
N LEU A 45 -15.27 -11.00 -42.14
CA LEU A 45 -15.59 -10.05 -41.10
C LEU A 45 -15.64 -8.72 -41.83
N PRO A 46 -16.78 -8.01 -41.84
CA PRO A 46 -16.88 -6.77 -42.56
C PRO A 46 -15.76 -5.88 -42.01
N TRP A 47 -14.87 -5.44 -42.89
CA TRP A 47 -13.69 -4.63 -42.55
C TRP A 47 -14.04 -3.48 -41.58
N TRP A 48 -15.27 -2.99 -41.67
CA TRP A 48 -15.87 -2.00 -40.78
C TRP A 48 -15.83 -2.37 -39.29
N LEU A 49 -15.93 -3.64 -38.90
CA LEU A 49 -15.78 -4.06 -37.50
C LEU A 49 -14.34 -3.93 -36.99
N THR A 50 -13.35 -4.21 -37.83
CA THR A 50 -11.94 -4.00 -37.46
C THR A 50 -11.63 -2.51 -37.32
N VAL A 51 -12.19 -1.68 -38.20
CA VAL A 51 -12.09 -0.21 -38.12
C VAL A 51 -12.77 0.29 -36.84
N ALA A 52 -13.97 -0.19 -36.52
CA ALA A 52 -14.69 0.19 -35.32
C ALA A 52 -13.94 -0.20 -34.03
N ALA A 53 -13.37 -1.41 -33.96
CA ALA A 53 -12.57 -1.83 -32.82
C ALA A 53 -11.29 -1.00 -32.64
N THR A 54 -10.64 -0.64 -33.75
CA THR A 54 -9.43 0.20 -33.73
C THR A 54 -9.77 1.63 -33.30
N LEU A 55 -10.86 2.20 -33.81
CA LEU A 55 -11.38 3.49 -33.37
C LEU A 55 -11.74 3.48 -31.88
N LEU A 56 -12.41 2.42 -31.40
CA LEU A 56 -12.77 2.29 -30.00
C LEU A 56 -11.53 2.20 -29.09
N ALA A 57 -10.47 1.51 -29.53
CA ALA A 57 -9.21 1.41 -28.79
C ALA A 57 -8.44 2.73 -28.78
N VAL A 58 -8.40 3.45 -29.90
CA VAL A 58 -7.72 4.75 -30.03
C VAL A 58 -8.45 5.86 -29.26
N VAL A 59 -9.79 5.83 -29.22
CA VAL A 59 -10.60 6.83 -28.52
C VAL A 59 -10.78 6.47 -27.04
N GLY A 60 -10.89 5.18 -26.70
CA GLY A 60 -11.07 4.71 -25.32
C GLY A 60 -9.77 4.63 -24.52
N GLY A 61 -8.64 4.35 -25.17
CA GLY A 61 -7.32 4.26 -24.53
C GLY A 61 -6.90 5.53 -23.77
N PRO A 62 -7.00 6.73 -24.36
CA PRO A 62 -6.61 7.99 -23.70
C PRO A 62 -7.42 8.31 -22.44
N LEU A 63 -8.71 7.93 -22.40
CA LEU A 63 -9.58 8.18 -21.24
C LEU A 63 -9.14 7.34 -20.03
N VAL A 64 -8.80 6.07 -20.25
CA VAL A 64 -8.31 5.21 -19.17
C VAL A 64 -6.91 5.65 -18.73
N TYR A 65 -6.06 6.09 -19.68
CA TYR A 65 -4.69 6.51 -19.39
C TYR A 65 -4.62 7.74 -18.48
N ARG A 66 -5.53 8.72 -18.67
CA ARG A 66 -5.62 9.92 -17.82
C ARG A 66 -5.94 9.61 -16.36
N GLU A 67 -6.79 8.63 -16.11
CA GLU A 67 -7.14 8.17 -14.77
C GLU A 67 -5.93 7.55 -14.05
N TYR A 68 -5.06 6.85 -14.79
CA TYR A 68 -3.83 6.25 -14.25
C TYR A 68 -2.77 7.29 -13.90
N ASP A 69 -2.57 8.31 -14.74
CA ASP A 69 -1.59 9.37 -14.48
C ASP A 69 -2.03 10.26 -13.31
N ALA A 70 -3.32 10.63 -13.24
CA ALA A 70 -3.85 11.40 -12.11
C ALA A 70 -3.66 10.67 -10.77
N ARG A 71 -3.80 9.33 -10.76
CA ARG A 71 -3.53 8.52 -9.57
C ARG A 71 -2.05 8.50 -9.19
N ARG A 72 -1.14 8.48 -10.17
CA ARG A 72 0.31 8.53 -9.88
C ARG A 72 0.73 9.87 -9.29
N GLU A 73 0.23 10.96 -9.84
CA GLU A 73 0.49 12.31 -9.32
C GLU A 73 -0.05 12.48 -7.90
N ALA A 74 -1.27 11.99 -7.64
CA ALA A 74 -1.87 12.02 -6.30
C ALA A 74 -1.05 11.21 -5.27
N LEU A 75 -0.47 10.08 -5.66
CA LEU A 75 0.39 9.28 -4.79
C LEU A 75 1.71 9.99 -4.47
N ALA A 76 2.31 10.67 -5.45
CA ALA A 76 3.53 11.45 -5.25
C ALA A 76 3.29 12.65 -4.33
N ALA A 77 2.21 13.40 -4.55
CA ALA A 77 1.82 14.52 -3.68
C ALA A 77 1.55 14.05 -2.24
N ARG A 78 0.86 12.92 -2.07
CA ARG A 78 0.58 12.34 -0.75
C ARG A 78 1.87 11.97 0.00
N ALA A 79 2.87 11.43 -0.70
CA ALA A 79 4.15 11.10 -0.09
C ALA A 79 4.85 12.35 0.46
N GLN A 80 4.84 13.45 -0.29
CA GLN A 80 5.44 14.72 0.14
C GLN A 80 4.73 15.31 1.36
N VAL A 81 3.39 15.29 1.37
CA VAL A 81 2.59 15.78 2.51
C VAL A 81 2.89 14.97 3.78
N LEU A 82 2.99 13.64 3.68
CA LEU A 82 3.30 12.80 4.83
C LEU A 82 4.68 13.09 5.43
N VAL A 83 5.68 13.34 4.58
CA VAL A 83 7.03 13.73 5.03
C VAL A 83 7.00 15.08 5.76
N ALA A 84 6.32 16.08 5.19
CA ALA A 84 6.16 17.38 5.83
C ALA A 84 5.47 17.27 7.19
N LEU A 85 4.42 16.45 7.28
CA LEU A 85 3.69 16.23 8.53
C LEU A 85 4.55 15.53 9.59
N GLN A 86 5.40 14.58 9.19
CA GLN A 86 6.36 13.93 10.10
C GLN A 86 7.39 14.92 10.66
N ILE A 87 7.92 15.80 9.82
CA ILE A 87 8.85 16.85 10.24
C ILE A 87 8.16 17.79 11.23
N ALA A 88 6.97 18.29 10.88
CA ALA A 88 6.19 19.18 11.74
C ALA A 88 5.85 18.52 13.08
N SER A 89 5.48 17.23 13.08
CA SER A 89 5.19 16.48 14.31
C SER A 89 6.44 16.33 15.19
N ARG A 90 7.61 16.12 14.60
CA ARG A 90 8.88 16.02 15.32
C ARG A 90 9.28 17.34 15.97
N GLU A 91 9.10 18.45 15.27
CA GLU A 91 9.34 19.79 15.81
C GLU A 91 8.36 20.13 16.93
N LEU A 92 7.06 19.84 16.74
CA LEU A 92 6.04 20.06 17.75
C LEU A 92 6.32 19.27 19.04
N ASN A 93 6.76 18.02 18.92
CA ASN A 93 7.13 17.19 20.07
C ASN A 93 8.38 17.75 20.81
N THR A 94 9.32 18.33 20.07
CA THR A 94 10.51 18.97 20.64
C THR A 94 10.14 20.23 21.43
N VAL A 95 9.27 21.07 20.88
CA VAL A 95 8.72 22.24 21.56
C VAL A 95 7.93 21.82 22.80
N HIS A 96 7.05 20.81 22.68
CA HIS A 96 6.25 20.31 23.79
C HIS A 96 7.11 19.83 24.96
N ARG A 97 8.18 19.07 24.69
CA ARG A 97 9.13 18.62 25.73
C ARG A 97 9.86 19.76 26.42
N THR A 98 10.16 20.83 25.69
CA THR A 98 10.86 22.01 26.23
C THR A 98 9.93 22.85 27.10
N VAL A 99 8.68 23.04 26.66
CA VAL A 99 7.69 23.86 27.38
C VAL A 99 7.10 23.13 28.60
N VAL A 100 7.00 21.81 28.58
CA VAL A 100 6.49 21.01 29.72
C VAL A 100 7.58 20.79 30.81
N ARG A 101 8.85 21.07 30.52
CA ARG A 101 9.95 21.10 31.51
C ARG A 101 10.39 22.53 31.82
N PRO A 102 9.54 23.32 32.48
CA PRO A 102 10.03 23.99 33.68
C PRO A 102 8.92 24.16 34.73
N ILE A 103 9.02 23.49 35.88
CA ILE A 103 8.44 23.90 37.19
C ILE A 103 8.78 22.88 38.29
N SER A 104 9.22 21.65 37.96
CA SER A 104 9.44 20.61 38.99
C SER A 104 10.82 20.59 39.68
N ASP A 105 11.72 21.54 39.43
CA ASP A 105 13.12 21.49 39.94
C ASP A 105 13.54 22.67 40.83
N ARG A 106 12.59 23.34 41.50
CA ARG A 106 12.89 24.47 42.41
C ARG A 106 12.14 24.45 43.75
N SER A 107 11.98 23.27 44.35
CA SER A 107 11.46 23.18 45.72
C SER A 107 11.90 21.91 46.45
N GLN A 108 13.20 21.66 46.49
CA GLN A 108 13.80 20.94 47.61
C GLN A 108 14.76 21.88 48.37
N PRO A 109 14.27 22.69 49.33
CA PRO A 109 15.15 23.26 50.33
C PRO A 109 15.62 22.12 51.24
N SER A 110 16.81 21.61 50.92
CA SER A 110 17.63 20.87 51.88
C SER A 110 18.04 21.81 53.01
N GLY A 111 17.65 21.46 54.23
CA GLY A 111 18.36 21.83 55.46
C GLY A 111 18.16 23.26 55.96
N LEU A 112 17.56 23.39 57.14
CA LEU A 112 18.02 24.27 58.22
C LEU A 112 17.33 23.82 59.54
N GLU A 113 18.13 23.13 60.35
CA GLU A 113 18.17 23.16 61.83
C GLU A 113 16.98 22.64 62.68
N PRO A 114 17.19 21.55 63.46
CA PRO A 114 16.65 21.42 64.80
C PRO A 114 17.69 21.92 65.81
N SER A 115 17.72 23.23 66.08
CA SER A 115 18.55 23.80 67.15
C SER A 115 17.70 24.65 68.10
N ALA A 116 17.86 24.34 69.38
CA ALA A 116 17.46 25.11 70.56
C ALA A 116 15.95 25.23 70.88
N LYS A 117 15.52 24.39 71.83
CA LYS A 117 14.88 24.90 73.07
C LYS A 117 15.01 23.90 74.21
N GLU A 118 16.17 23.99 74.85
CA GLU A 118 16.47 23.45 76.17
C GLU A 118 15.59 24.16 77.21
N ALA A 119 14.82 23.36 77.94
CA ALA A 119 13.81 23.81 78.86
C ALA A 119 14.36 23.88 80.29
N ARG A 120 14.50 25.13 80.75
CA ARG A 120 14.23 25.70 82.09
C ARG A 120 15.06 25.27 83.33
N PRO A 121 15.30 26.23 84.25
CA PRO A 121 15.80 25.99 85.60
C PRO A 121 14.73 25.40 86.54
#